data_AF-A0A9I9E8N0-F1
#
_entry.id   AF-A0A9I9E8N0-F1
#
_cell.length_a   1.000
_cell.length_b   1.000
_cell.length_c   1.000
_cell.angle_alpha   90.00
_cell.angle_beta   90.00
_cell.angle_gamma   90.00
#
_symmetry.space_group_name_H-M   'P 1'
#
loop_
_entity.id
_entity.type
_entity.pdbx_description
1 polymer ?
#
loop_
_entity_poly.entity_id
_entity_poly.type
_entity_poly.pdbx_seq_one_letter_code
_entity_poly.pdbx_strand_id
1 'polypeptide(L)'
;MSTSTRAPRHVWTKEEESTLMECSMELVSMGGWKSDNGTFQPGYLAQLIHMMAEKLPGCRVRATTLIDCRIKTLKRTFQAIAEMRGPACRGFGWNDKENA
;
A
#
# COMPACT_ATOMS: atom_id res chain seq x y z
N MET A 1 -12.00 -30.25 -16.26
CA MET A 1 -11.01 -29.33 -15.67
C MET A 1 -11.60 -27.94 -15.67
N SER A 2 -11.94 -27.38 -14.51
CA SER A 2 -12.52 -26.03 -14.43
C SER A 2 -11.38 -25.02 -14.43
N THR A 3 -11.17 -24.34 -15.55
CA THR A 3 -10.25 -23.19 -15.61
C THR A 3 -10.91 -22.03 -14.89
N SER A 4 -10.46 -21.75 -13.67
CA SER A 4 -10.77 -20.50 -12.98
C SER A 4 -10.17 -19.34 -13.77
N THR A 5 -10.98 -18.65 -14.57
CA THR A 5 -10.60 -17.42 -15.27
C THR A 5 -10.32 -16.32 -14.24
N ARG A 6 -9.11 -16.29 -13.69
CA ARG A 6 -8.65 -15.16 -12.87
C ARG A 6 -8.62 -13.93 -13.78
N ALA A 7 -9.39 -12.91 -13.42
CA ALA A 7 -9.38 -11.61 -14.08
C ALA A 7 -7.93 -11.11 -14.24
N PRO A 8 -7.59 -10.40 -15.33
CA PRO A 8 -6.28 -9.81 -15.52
C PRO A 8 -5.92 -8.98 -14.29
N ARG A 9 -4.84 -9.36 -13.60
CA ARG A 9 -4.33 -8.56 -12.48
C ARG A 9 -3.75 -7.29 -13.08
N HIS A 10 -4.26 -6.13 -12.66
CA HIS A 10 -3.67 -4.85 -13.01
C HIS A 10 -2.18 -4.87 -12.68
N VAL A 11 -1.35 -4.60 -13.69
CA VAL A 11 0.10 -4.48 -13.50
C VAL A 11 0.37 -3.02 -13.19
N TRP A 12 0.82 -2.77 -11.96
CA TRP A 12 1.16 -1.42 -11.52
C TRP A 12 2.37 -0.91 -12.28
N THR A 13 2.26 0.29 -12.85
CA THR A 13 3.42 0.99 -13.44
C THR A 13 4.17 1.78 -12.37
N LYS A 14 5.42 2.15 -12.66
CA LYS A 14 6.23 2.97 -11.72
C LYS A 14 5.58 4.32 -11.46
N GLU A 15 4.95 4.89 -12.48
CA GLU A 15 4.24 6.16 -12.41
C GLU A 15 3.03 6.03 -11.50
N GLU A 16 2.19 5.00 -11.68
CA GLU A 16 1.04 4.74 -10.81
C GLU A 16 1.46 4.51 -9.35
N GLU A 17 2.55 3.76 -9.12
CA GLU A 17 3.07 3.53 -7.77
C GLU A 17 3.62 4.81 -7.13
N SER A 18 4.36 5.62 -7.89
CA SER A 18 4.88 6.91 -7.42
C SER A 18 3.75 7.86 -7.07
N THR A 19 2.75 8.01 -7.95
CA THR A 19 1.59 8.86 -7.69
C THR A 19 0.79 8.35 -6.49
N LEU A 20 0.62 7.03 -6.32
CA LEU A 20 -0.06 6.49 -5.13
C LEU A 20 0.69 6.87 -3.84
N MET A 21 2.02 6.76 -3.83
CA MET A 21 2.84 7.11 -2.66
C MET A 21 2.78 8.60 -2.37
N GLU A 22 2.88 9.45 -3.39
CA GLU A 22 2.77 10.90 -3.28
C GLU A 22 1.40 11.31 -2.73
N CYS A 23 0.31 10.84 -3.35
CA CYS A 23 -1.05 11.10 -2.87
C CYS A 23 -1.26 10.62 -1.44
N SER A 24 -0.68 9.47 -1.05
CA SER A 24 -0.77 8.95 0.31
C SER A 24 -0.06 9.85 1.32
N MET A 25 1.13 10.36 0.99
CA MET A 25 1.87 11.30 1.85
C MET A 25 1.15 12.64 1.97
N GLU A 26 0.62 13.16 0.86
CA GLU A 26 -0.15 14.39 0.83
C GLU A 26 -1.44 14.25 1.64
N LEU A 27 -2.14 13.12 1.52
CA LEU A 27 -3.32 12.81 2.32
C LEU A 27 -3.05 12.85 3.83
N VAL A 28 -1.93 12.28 4.28
CA VAL A 28 -1.49 12.37 5.68
C VAL A 28 -1.14 13.81 6.07
N SER A 29 -0.54 14.56 5.16
CA SER A 29 -0.07 15.94 5.40
C SER A 29 -1.21 16.95 5.49
N MET A 30 -2.32 16.73 4.78
CA MET A 30 -3.53 17.57 4.86
C MET A 30 -4.16 17.58 6.27
N GLY A 31 -3.83 16.62 7.13
CA GLY A 31 -4.47 16.45 8.43
C GLY A 31 -5.90 15.90 8.29
N GLY A 32 -6.47 15.40 9.39
CA GLY A 32 -7.84 14.89 9.41
C GLY A 32 -8.08 13.55 8.70
N TRP A 33 -7.14 13.04 7.91
CA TRP A 33 -7.23 11.71 7.26
C TRP A 33 -6.60 10.57 8.05
N LYS A 34 -5.95 10.89 9.17
CA LYS A 34 -5.36 9.91 10.09
C LYS A 34 -6.29 9.71 11.29
N SER A 35 -6.55 8.46 11.62
CA SER A 35 -7.25 8.03 12.83
C SER A 35 -6.28 7.90 14.00
N ASP A 36 -6.78 7.97 15.23
CA ASP A 36 -5.97 7.90 16.46
C ASP A 36 -5.18 6.59 16.59
N ASN A 37 -5.71 5.50 16.02
CA ASN A 37 -5.06 4.19 15.94
C ASN A 37 -3.94 4.12 14.86
N GLY A 38 -3.62 5.23 14.20
CA GLY A 38 -2.61 5.30 13.15
C GLY A 38 -3.04 4.70 11.80
N THR A 39 -4.33 4.45 11.58
CA THR A 39 -4.87 4.07 10.26
C THR A 39 -5.47 5.27 9.53
N PHE A 40 -5.79 5.11 8.25
CA PHE A 40 -6.56 6.11 7.52
C PHE A 40 -8.01 6.16 8.02
N GLN A 41 -8.62 7.35 7.96
CA GLN A 41 -10.05 7.55 8.19
C GLN A 41 -10.90 6.86 7.10
N PRO A 42 -12.17 6.53 7.38
CA PRO A 42 -13.09 6.07 6.35
C PRO A 42 -13.16 7.05 5.16
N GLY A 43 -13.28 6.51 3.95
CA GLY A 43 -13.35 7.31 2.72
C GLY A 43 -12.00 7.66 2.08
N TYR A 44 -10.88 7.36 2.75
CA TYR A 44 -9.53 7.66 2.23
C TYR A 44 -9.27 7.08 0.83
N LEU A 45 -9.81 5.91 0.51
CA LEU A 45 -9.66 5.28 -0.81
C LEU A 45 -10.30 6.11 -1.92
N ALA A 46 -11.47 6.69 -1.67
CA ALA A 46 -12.15 7.54 -2.65
C ALA A 46 -11.34 8.83 -2.90
N GLN A 47 -10.81 9.42 -1.81
CA GLN A 47 -9.94 10.59 -1.91
C GLN A 47 -8.65 10.29 -2.68
N LEU A 48 -8.01 9.14 -2.41
CA LEU A 48 -6.82 8.73 -3.14
C LEU A 48 -7.08 8.51 -4.63
N ILE A 49 -8.20 7.86 -4.99
CA ILE A 49 -8.59 7.71 -6.40
C ILE A 49 -8.73 9.07 -7.08
N HIS A 50 -9.38 10.03 -6.39
CA HIS A 50 -9.55 11.37 -6.91
C HIS A 50 -8.20 12.07 -7.14
N MET A 51 -7.35 12.12 -6.11
CA MET A 51 -6.02 12.74 -6.22
C MET A 51 -5.14 12.09 -7.29
N MET A 52 -5.17 10.74 -7.41
CA MET A 52 -4.44 10.03 -8.45
C MET A 52 -4.96 10.35 -9.85
N ALA A 53 -6.27 10.52 -10.03
CA ALA A 53 -6.86 10.89 -11.31
C ALA A 53 -6.51 12.33 -11.72
N GLU A 54 -6.37 13.24 -10.75
CA GLU A 54 -5.93 14.61 -11.02
C GLU A 54 -4.44 14.68 -11.39
N LYS A 55 -3.57 13.98 -10.64
CA LYS A 55 -2.11 14.01 -10.88
C LYS A 55 -1.67 13.17 -12.07
N LEU A 56 -2.39 12.09 -12.37
CA LEU A 56 -2.09 11.19 -13.49
C LEU A 56 -3.32 11.06 -14.40
N PRO A 57 -3.55 12.04 -15.30
CA PRO A 57 -4.62 11.96 -16.28
C PRO A 57 -4.47 10.69 -17.13
N GLY A 58 -5.47 9.83 -17.09
CA GLY A 58 -5.44 8.52 -17.77
C GLY A 58 -5.05 7.34 -16.88
N CYS A 59 -4.81 7.55 -15.57
CA CYS A 59 -4.68 6.47 -14.61
C CYS A 59 -5.90 5.53 -14.66
N ARG A 60 -5.65 4.25 -14.95
CA ARG A 60 -6.72 3.24 -15.09
C ARG A 60 -7.07 2.58 -13.76
N VAL A 61 -6.29 2.84 -12.71
CA VAL A 61 -6.50 2.29 -11.37
C VAL A 61 -7.66 3.01 -10.71
N ARG A 62 -8.85 2.40 -10.81
CA ARG A 62 -10.09 2.92 -10.20
C ARG A 62 -10.72 1.97 -9.19
N ALA A 63 -10.20 0.74 -9.09
CA ALA A 63 -10.71 -0.23 -8.15
C ALA A 63 -10.14 0.04 -6.76
N THR A 64 -11.02 0.40 -5.82
CA THR A 64 -10.69 0.62 -4.41
C THR A 64 -9.96 -0.57 -3.80
N THR A 65 -10.33 -1.80 -4.18
CA THR A 65 -9.69 -3.04 -3.72
C THR A 65 -8.23 -3.18 -4.20
N LEU A 66 -7.90 -2.73 -5.41
CA LEU A 66 -6.52 -2.78 -5.92
C LEU A 66 -5.63 -1.77 -5.18
N ILE A 67 -6.15 -0.57 -4.94
CA ILE A 67 -5.45 0.48 -4.20
C ILE A 67 -5.24 0.09 -2.74
N ASP A 68 -6.29 -0.40 -2.06
CA ASP A 68 -6.21 -0.85 -0.67
C ASP A 68 -5.17 -1.98 -0.50
N CYS A 69 -5.18 -2.97 -1.39
CA CYS A 69 -4.16 -4.03 -1.40
C CYS A 69 -2.74 -3.48 -1.58
N ARG A 70 -2.56 -2.48 -2.46
CA ARG A 70 -1.25 -1.88 -2.72
C ARG A 70 -0.75 -1.08 -1.51
N ILE A 71 -1.62 -0.28 -0.89
CA ILE A 71 -1.30 0.48 0.34
C ILE A 71 -0.94 -0.45 1.48
N LYS A 72 -1.70 -1.53 1.69
CA LYS A 72 -1.38 -2.54 2.72
C LYS A 72 -0.03 -3.20 2.48
N THR A 73 0.30 -3.48 1.22
CA THR A 73 1.61 -4.04 0.84
C THR A 73 2.72 -3.04 1.15
N LEU A 74 2.58 -1.79 0.72
CA LEU A 74 3.55 -0.72 1.00
C LEU A 74 3.76 -0.54 2.51
N LYS A 75 2.68 -0.46 3.29
CA LYS A 75 2.74 -0.32 4.75
C LYS A 75 3.56 -1.43 5.39
N ARG A 76 3.36 -2.70 4.98
CA ARG A 76 4.13 -3.84 5.50
C ARG A 76 5.61 -3.74 5.14
N THR A 77 5.93 -3.40 3.90
CA THR A 77 7.32 -3.23 3.47
C THR A 77 8.02 -2.10 4.23
N PHE A 78 7.36 -0.95 4.39
CA PHE A 78 7.89 0.16 5.18
C PHE A 78 8.07 -0.21 6.65
N GLN A 79 7.10 -0.93 7.23
CA GLN A 79 7.20 -1.44 8.60
C GLN A 79 8.40 -2.38 8.75
N ALA A 80 8.58 -3.35 7.84
CA ALA A 80 9.72 -4.26 7.87
C ALA A 80 11.06 -3.50 7.77
N ILE A 81 11.16 -2.50 6.91
CA ILE A 81 12.35 -1.65 6.79
C ILE A 81 12.59 -0.84 8.08
N ALA A 82 11.53 -0.30 8.68
CA ALA A 82 11.62 0.44 9.94
C ALA A 82 12.09 -0.47 11.09
N GLU A 83 11.59 -1.71 11.16
CA GLU A 83 12.03 -2.73 12.10
C GLU A 83 13.50 -3.09 11.91
N MET A 84 13.96 -3.28 10.66
CA MET A 84 15.38 -3.51 10.34
C MET A 84 16.29 -2.35 10.76
N ARG A 85 15.77 -1.12 10.78
CA ARG A 85 16.52 0.09 11.15
C ARG A 85 16.43 0.43 12.63
N GLY A 86 15.60 -0.28 13.41
CA GLY A 86 15.41 -0.02 14.83
C GLY A 86 16.66 -0.38 15.67
N PRO A 87 16.77 0.12 16.91
CA PRO A 87 17.90 -0.16 17.83
C PRO A 87 18.09 -1.66 18.14
N ALA A 88 17.08 -2.44 17.82
CA ALA A 88 17.03 -3.86 18.01
C ALA A 88 16.60 -4.50 16.68
N CYS A 89 17.53 -4.79 15.77
CA CYS A 89 17.36 -5.84 14.76
C CYS A 89 16.99 -7.23 15.36
N ARG A 90 16.51 -7.30 16.60
CA ARG A 90 16.08 -8.46 17.39
C ARG A 90 14.81 -9.13 16.84
N GLY A 91 14.15 -8.55 15.85
CA GLY A 91 12.98 -9.15 15.18
C GLY A 91 13.30 -10.01 13.97
N PHE A 92 14.51 -9.92 13.41
CA PHE A 92 14.98 -10.79 12.33
C PHE A 92 15.66 -12.02 12.93
N GLY A 93 14.87 -13.02 13.30
CA GLY A 93 15.38 -14.36 13.61
C GLY A 93 15.45 -15.19 12.33
N TRP A 94 16.61 -15.79 12.04
CA TRP A 94 16.66 -16.92 11.10
C TRP A 94 15.75 -18.00 11.65
N ASN A 95 14.78 -18.44 10.86
CA ASN A 95 13.90 -19.53 11.26
C ASN A 95 14.69 -20.83 11.04
N ASP A 96 15.60 -21.12 11.96
CA ASP A 96 16.37 -22.36 11.97
C ASP A 96 15.42 -23.48 12.37
N LYS A 97 14.70 -24.01 11.39
CA LYS A 97 14.12 -25.35 11.51
C LYS A 97 15.26 -26.34 11.48
N GLU A 98 15.85 -26.59 12.64
CA GLU A 98 16.60 -27.81 12.90
C GLU A 98 15.55 -28.93 13.02
N ASN A 99 15.34 -29.67 11.93
CA ASN A 99 14.67 -30.96 12.01
C ASN A 99 15.70 -31.95 12.59
N ALA A 100 15.34 -32.51 13.73
CA ALA A 100 16.04 -33.57 14.45
C ALA A 100 16.26 -34.84 13.62
#